data_AF-A0A1F8KJ39-F1
#
_entry.id   AF-A0A1F8KJ39-F1
#
_cell.length_a   1.000
_cell.length_b   1.000
_cell.length_c   1.000
_cell.angle_alpha   90.00
_cell.angle_beta   90.00
_cell.angle_gamma   90.00
#
_symmetry.space_group_name_H-M   'P 1'
#
loop_
_entity.id
_entity.type
_entity.pdbx_description
1 polymer ?
#
loop_
_entity_poly.entity_id
_entity_poly.type
_entity_poly.pdbx_seq_one_letter_code
_entity_poly.pdbx_strand_id
1 'polypeptide(L)'
;MGVQLKKGQTHSKCFESLPCWTKALSENTCRILTSQHREGERNIKLTKAVYDVAAAIQLDIVGYKEAENLLHQTAARCVPPYPSAHITEMLRTALNKPGLKLSRQYFERKPSITFGHATILKAEKFVKEYDWRIHGRTAQTDRVVFLACIQRAKLDREEDFRASQREILDLANIQQRVTVRNAIKRLVKHELLAFTKVDQGGSNRYKFSEKIIIGNYPINPLLINGGVDTDTVEIVHGLPSRPIEQDIFLKLGKVAWVVYQYLLNKPESSPSRIAKATHQAQSSVSEALKKMLEIGLLTYSQAEGVYLGEHLSIETFEAIAERLGVLGKSYQRKVSINLDREINVNRQIAQARKKFAYLRKTKPNGAIMGV
;
A
#
# COMPACT_ATOMS: atom_id res chain seq x y z
N MET A 1 -5.77 -42.50 9.15
CA MET A 1 -5.22 -41.73 8.01
C MET A 1 -5.02 -40.30 8.47
N GLY A 2 -3.77 -39.95 8.78
CA GLY A 2 -3.39 -38.77 9.56
C GLY A 2 -3.36 -37.49 8.75
N VAL A 3 -3.94 -36.44 9.34
CA VAL A 3 -4.03 -35.06 8.85
C VAL A 3 -2.63 -34.49 8.62
N GLN A 4 -2.31 -34.15 7.37
CA GLN A 4 -1.12 -33.35 7.05
C GLN A 4 -1.38 -31.89 7.42
N LEU A 5 -0.87 -31.48 8.58
CA LEU A 5 -0.71 -30.08 8.92
C LEU A 5 0.32 -29.46 7.97
N LYS A 6 -0.11 -28.52 7.12
CA LYS A 6 0.78 -27.70 6.29
C LYS A 6 1.72 -26.93 7.22
N LYS A 7 2.99 -27.34 7.23
CA LYS A 7 4.09 -26.62 7.87
C LYS A 7 4.14 -25.19 7.33
N GLY A 8 4.28 -24.24 8.26
CA GLY A 8 4.37 -22.81 7.98
C GLY A 8 5.38 -22.49 6.88
N GLN A 9 5.02 -21.50 6.09
CA GLN A 9 5.81 -20.98 4.99
C GLN A 9 7.26 -20.70 5.43
N THR A 10 8.14 -21.24 4.61
CA THR A 10 9.61 -21.20 4.62
C THR A 10 10.21 -19.85 5.04
N HIS A 11 11.05 -19.91 6.07
CA HIS A 11 12.02 -18.88 6.39
C HIS A 11 12.92 -18.55 5.18
N SER A 12 13.16 -17.26 4.99
CA SER A 12 14.14 -16.61 4.09
C SER A 12 15.37 -17.47 3.75
N LYS A 13 15.50 -17.83 2.46
CA LYS A 13 16.57 -18.59 1.80
C LYS A 13 17.95 -17.90 1.71
N CYS A 14 18.31 -16.92 2.55
CA CYS A 14 19.49 -16.07 2.28
C CYS A 14 20.55 -15.90 3.39
N PHE A 15 20.60 -16.76 4.41
CA PHE A 15 21.64 -16.64 5.47
C PHE A 15 22.39 -17.94 5.80
N GLU A 16 22.35 -18.96 4.93
CA GLU A 16 23.04 -20.24 5.17
C GLU A 16 24.57 -20.12 5.33
N SER A 17 25.18 -19.02 4.86
CA SER A 17 26.61 -18.75 4.97
C SER A 17 27.05 -18.09 6.28
N LEU A 18 26.12 -17.73 7.18
CA LEU A 18 26.45 -17.13 8.47
C LEU A 18 26.48 -18.17 9.60
N PRO A 19 27.29 -17.96 10.65
CA PRO A 19 27.29 -18.82 11.84
C PRO A 19 25.91 -18.95 12.50
N CYS A 20 25.63 -20.07 13.15
CA CYS A 20 24.29 -20.40 13.68
C CYS A 20 23.76 -19.37 14.71
N TRP A 21 24.64 -18.75 15.49
CA TRP A 21 24.28 -17.74 16.50
C TRP A 21 23.70 -16.46 15.88
N THR A 22 24.02 -16.17 14.61
CA THR A 22 23.49 -15.00 13.90
C THR A 22 21.97 -15.06 13.70
N LYS A 23 21.34 -16.22 13.88
CA LYS A 23 19.87 -16.39 13.91
C LYS A 23 19.20 -15.56 15.03
N ALA A 24 19.94 -15.20 16.08
CA ALA A 24 19.45 -14.34 17.16
C ALA A 24 19.43 -12.85 16.77
N LEU A 25 20.21 -12.44 15.76
CA LEU A 25 20.30 -11.06 15.29
C LEU A 25 19.07 -10.67 14.45
N SER A 26 18.95 -9.37 14.14
CA SER A 26 17.91 -8.90 13.22
C SER A 26 18.20 -9.31 11.78
N GLU A 27 17.17 -9.53 10.96
CA GLU A 27 17.34 -9.87 9.54
C GLU A 27 18.15 -8.80 8.79
N ASN A 28 17.93 -7.53 9.13
CA ASN A 28 18.69 -6.42 8.56
C ASN A 28 20.18 -6.49 8.94
N THR A 29 20.50 -6.89 10.17
CA THR A 29 21.88 -7.13 10.61
C THR A 29 22.50 -8.28 9.83
N CYS A 30 21.79 -9.41 9.67
CA CYS A 30 22.29 -10.53 8.88
C CYS A 30 22.56 -10.15 7.43
N ARG A 31 21.71 -9.30 6.81
CA ARG A 31 21.97 -8.74 5.48
C ARG A 31 23.20 -7.86 5.43
N ILE A 32 23.43 -7.03 6.45
CA ILE A 32 24.63 -6.18 6.53
C ILE A 32 25.89 -7.06 6.61
N LEU A 33 25.87 -8.14 7.39
CA LEU A 33 27.00 -9.07 7.58
C LEU A 33 27.31 -9.91 6.34
N THR A 34 26.35 -10.12 5.44
CA THR A 34 26.57 -10.87 4.19
C THR A 34 26.89 -9.97 2.98
N SER A 35 26.40 -8.73 2.97
CA SER A 35 26.48 -7.85 1.80
C SER A 35 27.79 -7.06 1.70
N GLN A 36 28.17 -6.67 0.48
CA GLN A 36 29.23 -5.70 0.22
C GLN A 36 28.66 -4.26 0.34
N HIS A 37 29.37 -3.37 1.02
CA HIS A 37 28.95 -1.97 1.19
C HIS A 37 29.98 -1.00 0.61
N ARG A 38 29.49 0.04 -0.06
CA ARG A 38 30.33 1.08 -0.70
C ARG A 38 30.65 2.23 0.26
N GLU A 39 31.69 2.97 -0.08
CA GLU A 39 32.05 4.24 0.55
C GLU A 39 30.85 5.21 0.59
N GLY A 40 30.62 5.86 1.73
CA GLY A 40 29.42 6.67 2.01
C GLY A 40 28.39 5.99 2.91
N GLU A 41 28.12 4.70 2.72
CA GLU A 41 27.12 3.96 3.52
C GLU A 41 27.71 2.94 4.49
N ARG A 42 28.93 2.44 4.23
CA ARG A 42 29.51 1.33 5.01
C ARG A 42 29.64 1.65 6.50
N ASN A 43 30.05 2.86 6.88
CA ASN A 43 30.32 3.22 8.28
C ASN A 43 29.03 3.09 9.11
N ILE A 44 27.93 3.69 8.63
CA ILE A 44 26.64 3.67 9.31
C ILE A 44 26.10 2.23 9.42
N LYS A 45 26.24 1.44 8.34
CA LYS A 45 25.77 0.05 8.31
C LYS A 45 26.59 -0.86 9.24
N LEU A 46 27.92 -0.78 9.17
CA LEU A 46 28.82 -1.54 10.03
C LEU A 46 28.62 -1.18 11.49
N THR A 47 28.47 0.12 11.82
CA THR A 47 28.18 0.55 13.19
C THR A 47 26.90 -0.07 13.73
N LYS A 48 25.82 -0.11 12.94
CA LYS A 48 24.57 -0.77 13.35
C LYS A 48 24.77 -2.26 13.61
N ALA A 49 25.49 -2.95 12.73
CA ALA A 49 25.77 -4.37 12.89
C ALA A 49 26.66 -4.65 14.12
N VAL A 50 27.68 -3.82 14.36
CA VAL A 50 28.58 -3.95 15.52
C VAL A 50 27.83 -3.78 16.83
N TYR A 51 26.89 -2.84 16.94
CA TYR A 51 26.06 -2.71 18.15
C TYR A 51 25.17 -3.94 18.40
N ASP A 52 24.62 -4.53 17.35
CA ASP A 52 23.78 -5.72 17.46
C ASP A 52 24.61 -6.96 17.85
N VAL A 53 25.82 -7.09 17.29
CA VAL A 53 26.78 -8.14 17.65
C VAL A 53 27.32 -7.96 19.07
N ALA A 54 27.60 -6.72 19.50
CA ALA A 54 28.01 -6.43 20.86
C ALA A 54 26.92 -6.79 21.88
N ALA A 55 25.64 -6.55 21.53
CA ALA A 55 24.52 -7.00 22.33
C ALA A 55 24.46 -8.54 22.43
N ALA A 56 24.76 -9.26 21.34
CA ALA A 56 24.83 -10.73 21.36
C ALA A 56 25.98 -11.25 22.25
N ILE A 57 27.13 -10.56 22.30
CA ILE A 57 28.22 -10.88 23.22
C ILE A 57 27.81 -10.64 24.68
N GLN A 58 27.18 -9.49 24.98
CA GLN A 58 26.72 -9.18 26.35
C GLN A 58 25.64 -10.15 26.87
N LEU A 59 24.86 -10.75 25.96
CA LEU A 59 23.85 -11.76 26.28
C LEU A 59 24.40 -13.20 26.27
N ASP A 60 25.72 -13.37 26.15
CA ASP A 60 26.42 -14.67 26.12
C ASP A 60 25.92 -15.62 25.00
N ILE A 61 25.49 -15.05 23.87
CA ILE A 61 25.02 -15.81 22.69
C ILE A 61 26.20 -16.24 21.81
N VAL A 62 27.29 -15.47 21.83
CA VAL A 62 28.51 -15.71 21.03
C VAL A 62 29.75 -15.23 21.79
N GLY A 63 30.83 -15.98 21.70
CA GLY A 63 32.13 -15.59 22.25
C GLY A 63 32.77 -14.43 21.49
N TYR A 64 33.49 -13.57 22.21
CA TYR A 64 34.14 -12.36 21.66
C TYR A 64 34.96 -12.63 20.38
N LYS A 65 35.80 -13.68 20.40
CA LYS A 65 36.71 -14.01 19.30
C LYS A 65 35.97 -14.46 18.03
N GLU A 66 34.86 -15.16 18.20
CA GLU A 66 34.04 -15.61 17.06
C GLU A 66 33.29 -14.43 16.42
N ALA A 67 32.72 -13.55 17.25
CA ALA A 67 32.05 -12.34 16.81
C ALA A 67 33.00 -11.35 16.10
N GLU A 68 34.21 -11.17 16.65
CA GLU A 68 35.25 -10.32 16.08
C GLU A 68 35.70 -10.81 14.69
N ASN A 69 35.92 -12.13 14.55
CA ASN A 69 36.28 -12.74 13.26
C ASN A 69 35.22 -12.48 12.17
N LEU A 70 33.93 -12.60 12.51
CA LEU A 70 32.85 -12.35 11.57
C LEU A 70 32.78 -10.88 11.12
N LEU A 71 33.01 -9.95 12.06
CA LEU A 71 33.06 -8.52 11.77
C LEU A 71 34.27 -8.16 10.89
N HIS A 72 35.44 -8.76 11.12
CA HIS A 72 36.60 -8.59 10.26
C HIS A 72 36.36 -9.10 8.84
N GLN A 73 35.73 -10.27 8.69
CA GLN A 73 35.36 -10.78 7.37
C GLN A 73 34.38 -9.84 6.65
N THR A 74 33.42 -9.27 7.38
CA THR A 74 32.45 -8.32 6.81
C THR A 74 33.15 -7.02 6.37
N ALA A 75 34.08 -6.51 7.19
CA ALA A 75 34.86 -5.31 6.89
C ALA A 75 35.77 -5.48 5.67
N ALA A 76 36.38 -6.65 5.51
CA ALA A 76 37.21 -6.99 4.36
C ALA A 76 36.41 -7.05 3.04
N ARG A 77 35.11 -7.37 3.10
CA ARG A 77 34.21 -7.41 1.92
C ARG A 77 33.72 -6.03 1.46
N CYS A 78 33.93 -4.97 2.24
CA CYS A 78 33.49 -3.62 1.86
C CYS A 78 34.35 -3.04 0.73
N VAL A 79 33.83 -2.05 0.00
CA VAL A 79 34.53 -1.40 -1.12
C VAL A 79 34.61 0.13 -0.88
N PRO A 80 35.81 0.69 -0.60
CA PRO A 80 37.06 -0.02 -0.32
C PRO A 80 36.97 -0.85 0.98
N PRO A 81 37.93 -1.77 1.25
CA PRO A 81 37.96 -2.51 2.50
C PRO A 81 37.94 -1.58 3.71
N TYR A 82 37.17 -1.93 4.74
CA TYR A 82 37.10 -1.13 5.95
C TYR A 82 38.24 -1.52 6.90
N PRO A 83 39.00 -0.56 7.48
CA PRO A 83 40.17 -0.88 8.30
C PRO A 83 39.85 -1.77 9.51
N SER A 84 40.64 -2.83 9.70
CA SER A 84 40.45 -3.80 10.80
C SER A 84 40.53 -3.14 12.18
N ALA A 85 41.51 -2.27 12.40
CA ALA A 85 41.68 -1.54 13.65
C ALA A 85 40.44 -0.73 14.05
N HIS A 86 39.75 -0.12 13.07
CA HIS A 86 38.54 0.65 13.33
C HIS A 86 37.34 -0.23 13.72
N ILE A 87 37.29 -1.49 13.26
CA ILE A 87 36.23 -2.44 13.65
C ILE A 87 36.45 -2.95 15.07
N THR A 88 37.69 -3.30 15.41
CA THR A 88 38.04 -3.71 16.76
C THR A 88 37.74 -2.59 17.76
N GLU A 89 38.10 -1.35 17.42
CA GLU A 89 37.81 -0.19 18.28
C GLU A 89 36.30 0.09 18.39
N MET A 90 35.55 -0.05 17.29
CA MET A 90 34.09 0.09 17.29
C MET A 90 33.41 -0.98 18.15
N LEU A 91 33.91 -2.22 18.11
CA LEU A 91 33.40 -3.32 18.95
C LEU A 91 33.71 -3.08 20.43
N ARG A 92 34.95 -2.67 20.77
CA ARG A 92 35.32 -2.29 22.14
C ARG A 92 34.46 -1.16 22.67
N THR A 93 34.29 -0.11 21.87
CA THR A 93 33.43 1.04 22.21
C THR A 93 31.98 0.61 22.42
N ALA A 94 31.47 -0.30 21.59
CA ALA A 94 30.11 -0.82 21.74
C ALA A 94 29.94 -1.61 23.04
N LEU A 95 30.87 -2.51 23.37
CA LEU A 95 30.83 -3.33 24.58
C LEU A 95 30.86 -2.54 25.89
N ASN A 96 31.51 -1.37 25.88
CA ASN A 96 31.54 -0.47 27.04
C ASN A 96 30.20 0.24 27.31
N LYS A 97 29.21 0.13 26.40
CA LYS A 97 27.89 0.73 26.63
C LYS A 97 27.01 -0.16 27.51
N PRO A 98 26.42 0.39 28.59
CA PRO A 98 25.53 -0.37 29.45
C PRO A 98 24.18 -0.62 28.77
N GLY A 99 23.61 -1.81 28.98
CA GLY A 99 22.22 -2.12 28.61
C GLY A 99 21.96 -2.25 27.10
N LEU A 100 22.93 -2.75 26.32
CA LEU A 100 22.67 -3.09 24.93
C LEU A 100 21.57 -4.15 24.84
N LYS A 101 20.71 -4.01 23.84
CA LYS A 101 19.66 -4.96 23.52
C LYS A 101 19.81 -5.35 22.06
N LEU A 102 19.51 -6.60 21.75
CA LEU A 102 19.42 -7.04 20.37
C LEU A 102 18.43 -6.14 19.63
N SER A 103 18.79 -5.72 18.43
CA SER A 103 17.95 -4.93 17.54
C SER A 103 16.61 -5.63 17.31
N ARG A 104 16.63 -6.97 17.23
CA ARG A 104 15.42 -7.78 17.19
C ARG A 104 14.50 -7.51 18.38
N GLN A 105 15.00 -7.47 19.61
CA GLN A 105 14.22 -7.13 20.80
C GLN A 105 13.80 -5.65 20.85
N TYR A 106 14.63 -4.75 20.32
CA TYR A 106 14.30 -3.32 20.19
C TYR A 106 13.13 -3.09 19.24
N PHE A 107 13.12 -3.77 18.07
CA PHE A 107 12.08 -3.67 17.06
C PHE A 107 10.86 -4.59 17.33
N GLU A 108 11.01 -5.66 18.11
CA GLU A 108 9.87 -6.47 18.60
C GLU A 108 9.04 -5.68 19.63
N ARG A 109 9.67 -4.84 20.47
CA ARG A 109 8.97 -3.96 21.43
C ARG A 109 8.54 -2.62 20.84
N LYS A 110 9.20 -2.16 19.78
CA LYS A 110 8.74 -1.05 18.95
C LYS A 110 8.38 -1.60 17.59
N PRO A 111 7.15 -2.14 17.40
CA PRO A 111 6.59 -2.08 16.06
C PRO A 111 6.74 -0.62 15.65
N SER A 112 7.17 -0.37 14.43
CA SER A 112 7.13 0.97 13.83
C SER A 112 5.66 1.40 13.73
N ILE A 113 5.04 1.67 14.87
CA ILE A 113 3.73 2.30 15.01
C ILE A 113 3.99 3.75 14.66
N THR A 114 4.07 3.99 13.36
CA THR A 114 3.63 5.28 12.84
C THR A 114 2.18 5.39 13.31
N PHE A 115 1.91 6.30 14.23
CA PHE A 115 0.58 6.60 14.76
C PHE A 115 -0.42 6.61 13.58
N GLY A 116 -1.39 5.68 13.57
CA GLY A 116 -2.33 5.45 12.45
C GLY A 116 -2.24 4.08 11.76
N HIS A 117 -1.10 3.38 11.77
CA HIS A 117 -0.95 2.10 11.03
C HIS A 117 -1.81 0.95 11.59
N ALA A 118 -1.95 0.86 12.92
CA ALA A 118 -2.80 -0.16 13.54
C ALA A 118 -4.29 0.04 13.21
N THR A 119 -4.75 1.29 13.19
CA THR A 119 -6.12 1.67 12.81
C THR A 119 -6.37 1.36 11.33
N ILE A 120 -5.41 1.63 10.46
CA ILE A 120 -5.47 1.30 9.03
C ILE A 120 -5.55 -0.22 8.82
N LEU A 121 -4.71 -1.01 9.48
CA LEU A 121 -4.75 -2.48 9.37
C LEU A 121 -6.10 -3.05 9.84
N LYS A 122 -6.67 -2.51 10.92
CA LYS A 122 -8.01 -2.88 11.39
C LYS A 122 -9.08 -2.52 10.37
N ALA A 123 -9.00 -1.34 9.75
CA ALA A 123 -9.92 -0.93 8.69
C ALA A 123 -9.80 -1.84 7.45
N GLU A 124 -8.59 -2.28 7.08
CA GLU A 124 -8.37 -3.23 5.97
C GLU A 124 -8.96 -4.61 6.28
N LYS A 125 -8.77 -5.10 7.49
CA LYS A 125 -9.37 -6.34 7.97
C LYS A 125 -10.90 -6.24 7.98
N PHE A 126 -11.45 -5.15 8.49
CA PHE A 126 -12.88 -4.85 8.47
C PHE A 126 -13.48 -4.94 7.07
N VAL A 127 -12.85 -4.36 6.04
CA VAL A 127 -13.39 -4.41 4.68
C VAL A 127 -13.58 -5.84 4.17
N LYS A 128 -12.71 -6.77 4.58
CA LYS A 128 -12.79 -8.18 4.18
C LYS A 128 -13.89 -8.92 4.93
N GLU A 129 -14.07 -8.64 6.21
CA GLU A 129 -14.96 -9.38 7.11
C GLU A 129 -16.40 -8.84 7.18
N TYR A 130 -16.56 -7.54 6.91
CA TYR A 130 -17.83 -6.84 7.04
C TYR A 130 -18.82 -7.21 5.93
N ASP A 131 -20.07 -7.45 6.31
CA ASP A 131 -21.13 -7.70 5.34
C ASP A 131 -21.64 -6.42 4.68
N TRP A 132 -21.02 -6.07 3.56
CA TRP A 132 -21.42 -4.90 2.77
C TRP A 132 -22.83 -5.01 2.17
N ARG A 133 -23.44 -6.21 2.09
CA ARG A 133 -24.78 -6.41 1.49
C ARG A 133 -25.88 -5.70 2.27
N ILE A 134 -25.64 -5.40 3.55
CA ILE A 134 -26.55 -4.62 4.40
C ILE A 134 -26.81 -3.22 3.80
N HIS A 135 -25.88 -2.69 3.01
CA HIS A 135 -26.03 -1.42 2.29
C HIS A 135 -26.87 -1.54 1.00
N GLY A 136 -27.40 -2.73 0.68
CA GLY A 136 -28.27 -2.98 -0.47
C GLY A 136 -27.62 -2.61 -1.81
N ARG A 137 -28.37 -1.92 -2.67
CA ARG A 137 -27.94 -1.54 -4.04
C ARG A 137 -26.68 -0.65 -4.06
N THR A 138 -26.35 0.03 -2.97
CA THR A 138 -25.17 0.91 -2.88
C THR A 138 -23.95 0.24 -2.26
N ALA A 139 -24.05 -1.03 -1.85
CA ALA A 139 -23.00 -1.79 -1.18
C ALA A 139 -21.64 -1.69 -1.85
N GLN A 140 -21.58 -1.94 -3.16
CA GLN A 140 -20.33 -1.93 -3.90
C GLN A 140 -19.72 -0.53 -3.99
N THR A 141 -20.55 0.50 -4.11
CA THR A 141 -20.08 1.89 -4.15
C THR A 141 -19.53 2.31 -2.79
N ASP A 142 -20.26 2.00 -1.71
CA ASP A 142 -19.86 2.34 -0.35
C ASP A 142 -18.56 1.63 0.04
N ARG A 143 -18.43 0.34 -0.32
CA ARG A 143 -17.20 -0.44 -0.13
C ARG A 143 -16.00 0.16 -0.85
N VAL A 144 -16.16 0.52 -2.12
CA VAL A 144 -15.07 1.12 -2.93
C VAL A 144 -14.68 2.49 -2.39
N VAL A 145 -15.64 3.31 -1.98
CA VAL A 145 -15.36 4.61 -1.34
C VAL A 145 -14.65 4.43 0.00
N PHE A 146 -15.03 3.43 0.80
CA PHE A 146 -14.36 3.12 2.05
C PHE A 146 -12.91 2.64 1.84
N LEU A 147 -12.66 1.80 0.83
CA LEU A 147 -11.30 1.42 0.43
C LEU A 147 -10.47 2.63 -0.03
N ALA A 148 -11.06 3.55 -0.78
CA ALA A 148 -10.40 4.79 -1.17
C ALA A 148 -10.03 5.66 0.04
N CYS A 149 -10.89 5.69 1.07
CA CYS A 149 -10.58 6.33 2.36
C CYS A 149 -9.38 5.68 3.08
N ILE A 150 -9.28 4.34 3.08
CA ILE A 150 -8.11 3.62 3.62
C ILE A 150 -6.83 4.02 2.89
N GLN A 151 -6.86 4.02 1.56
CA GLN A 151 -5.70 4.43 0.76
C GLN A 151 -5.33 5.89 1.03
N ARG A 152 -6.32 6.76 1.22
CA ARG A 152 -6.09 8.16 1.55
C ARG A 152 -5.46 8.33 2.92
N ALA A 153 -5.90 7.57 3.93
CA ALA A 153 -5.30 7.54 5.25
C ALA A 153 -3.83 7.06 5.21
N LYS A 154 -3.52 6.05 4.39
CA LYS A 154 -2.14 5.61 4.16
C LYS A 154 -1.25 6.71 3.58
N LEU A 155 -1.78 7.49 2.64
CA LEU A 155 -1.05 8.60 2.02
C LEU A 155 -0.82 9.75 3.01
N ASP A 156 -1.80 10.07 3.86
CA ASP A 156 -1.68 11.14 4.86
C ASP A 156 -0.80 10.74 6.06
N ARG A 157 -0.67 9.43 6.34
CA ARG A 157 0.07 8.87 7.50
C ARG A 157 -0.42 9.41 8.86
N GLU A 158 -1.69 9.79 8.92
CA GLU A 158 -2.38 10.31 10.10
C GLU A 158 -3.64 9.48 10.39
N GLU A 159 -4.12 9.53 11.64
CA GLU A 159 -5.33 8.80 12.05
C GLU A 159 -6.62 9.47 11.55
N ASP A 160 -6.65 10.81 11.56
CA ASP A 160 -7.60 11.59 10.79
C ASP A 160 -7.03 11.83 9.40
N PHE A 161 -7.80 11.57 8.36
CA PHE A 161 -7.37 11.72 6.97
C PHE A 161 -8.30 12.67 6.24
N ARG A 162 -7.76 13.37 5.25
CA ARG A 162 -8.54 14.28 4.41
C ARG A 162 -9.33 13.47 3.38
N ALA A 163 -10.64 13.67 3.29
CA ALA A 163 -11.46 13.01 2.28
C ALA A 163 -12.15 14.04 1.38
N SER A 164 -11.36 14.77 0.58
CA SER A 164 -11.93 15.62 -0.46
C SER A 164 -12.69 14.75 -1.46
N GLN A 165 -13.91 15.17 -1.84
CA GLN A 165 -14.72 14.44 -2.82
C GLN A 165 -13.97 14.24 -4.15
N ARG A 166 -13.05 15.13 -4.52
CA ARG A 166 -12.23 15.00 -5.73
C ARG A 166 -11.16 13.91 -5.59
N GLU A 167 -10.47 13.90 -4.45
CA GLU A 167 -9.39 12.94 -4.16
C GLU A 167 -9.95 11.53 -4.01
N ILE A 168 -11.05 11.38 -3.27
CA ILE A 168 -11.72 10.10 -3.09
C ILE A 168 -12.33 9.61 -4.41
N LEU A 169 -12.85 10.51 -5.23
CA LEU A 169 -13.38 10.15 -6.56
C LEU A 169 -12.31 9.55 -7.46
N ASP A 170 -11.10 10.09 -7.44
CA ASP A 170 -9.96 9.59 -8.22
C ASP A 170 -9.48 8.23 -7.71
N LEU A 171 -9.27 8.12 -6.39
CA LEU A 171 -8.85 6.87 -5.75
C LEU A 171 -9.89 5.75 -5.89
N ALA A 172 -11.17 6.10 -5.82
CA ALA A 172 -12.28 5.16 -5.99
C ALA A 172 -12.57 4.85 -7.46
N ASN A 173 -11.98 5.60 -8.40
CA ASN A 173 -12.29 5.55 -9.83
C ASN A 173 -13.80 5.69 -10.13
N ILE A 174 -14.46 6.67 -9.50
CA ILE A 174 -15.89 6.96 -9.68
C ILE A 174 -16.05 8.15 -10.64
N GLN A 175 -17.13 8.18 -11.43
CA GLN A 175 -17.35 9.28 -12.38
C GLN A 175 -17.92 10.55 -11.73
N GLN A 176 -18.84 10.40 -10.78
CA GLN A 176 -19.66 11.50 -10.26
C GLN A 176 -19.31 11.85 -8.80
N ARG A 177 -19.04 13.13 -8.54
CA ARG A 177 -18.73 13.65 -7.18
C ARG A 177 -19.90 13.46 -6.22
N VAL A 178 -21.13 13.58 -6.72
CA VAL A 178 -22.36 13.41 -5.93
C VAL A 178 -22.45 11.98 -5.38
N THR A 179 -22.04 10.98 -6.16
CA THR A 179 -22.00 9.57 -5.73
C THR A 179 -21.04 9.38 -4.55
N VAL A 180 -19.84 9.97 -4.63
CA VAL A 180 -18.86 9.94 -3.53
C VAL A 180 -19.39 10.67 -2.30
N ARG A 181 -19.98 11.86 -2.47
CA ARG A 181 -20.59 12.63 -1.37
C ARG A 181 -21.67 11.82 -0.65
N ASN A 182 -22.56 11.17 -1.41
CA ASN A 182 -23.65 10.38 -0.86
C ASN A 182 -23.12 9.10 -0.18
N ALA A 183 -22.11 8.47 -0.74
CA ALA A 183 -21.44 7.32 -0.13
C ALA A 183 -20.77 7.70 1.20
N ILE A 184 -20.00 8.80 1.25
CA ILE A 184 -19.39 9.29 2.50
C ILE A 184 -20.48 9.60 3.54
N LYS A 185 -21.59 10.25 3.15
CA LYS A 185 -22.72 10.49 4.06
C LYS A 185 -23.31 9.19 4.62
N ARG A 186 -23.46 8.15 3.79
CA ARG A 186 -23.93 6.83 4.25
C ARG A 186 -22.92 6.17 5.19
N LEU A 187 -21.64 6.17 4.84
CA LEU A 187 -20.58 5.63 5.69
C LEU A 187 -20.52 6.32 7.06
N VAL A 188 -20.78 7.63 7.12
CA VAL A 188 -20.92 8.36 8.39
C VAL A 188 -22.21 7.96 9.13
N LYS A 189 -23.34 7.90 8.43
CA LYS A 189 -24.64 7.49 9.01
C LYS A 189 -24.59 6.07 9.60
N HIS A 190 -23.85 5.16 8.97
CA HIS A 190 -23.64 3.79 9.45
C HIS A 190 -22.53 3.67 10.50
N GLU A 191 -21.98 4.80 10.96
CA GLU A 191 -20.92 4.87 11.97
C GLU A 191 -19.68 4.07 11.54
N LEU A 192 -19.34 4.08 10.26
CA LEU A 192 -18.09 3.52 9.73
C LEU A 192 -17.01 4.61 9.57
N LEU A 193 -17.44 5.86 9.38
CA LEU A 193 -16.56 7.02 9.38
C LEU A 193 -17.08 8.04 10.40
N ALA A 194 -16.18 8.70 11.11
CA ALA A 194 -16.51 9.82 11.98
C ALA A 194 -15.94 11.11 11.38
N PHE A 195 -16.80 12.10 11.16
CA PHE A 195 -16.36 13.44 10.80
C PHE A 195 -15.55 14.03 11.96
N THR A 196 -14.41 14.63 11.65
CA THR A 196 -13.49 15.16 12.67
C THR A 196 -13.48 16.69 12.67
N LYS A 197 -13.10 17.28 11.54
CA LYS A 197 -12.99 18.73 11.37
C LYS A 197 -12.99 19.10 9.90
N VAL A 198 -13.23 20.37 9.60
CA VAL A 198 -12.97 20.93 8.28
C VAL A 198 -11.49 21.32 8.24
N ASP A 199 -10.76 20.78 7.26
CA ASP A 199 -9.39 21.18 6.94
C ASP A 199 -9.37 22.65 6.54
N GLN A 200 -8.24 23.32 6.71
CA GLN A 200 -8.11 24.75 6.41
C GLN A 200 -8.25 25.05 4.91
N GLY A 201 -8.12 24.02 4.04
CA GLY A 201 -8.47 24.08 2.62
C GLY A 201 -9.95 23.92 2.31
N GLY A 202 -10.85 23.91 3.31
CA GLY A 202 -12.28 23.70 3.15
C GLY A 202 -12.69 22.24 2.89
N SER A 203 -11.75 21.29 2.97
CA SER A 203 -12.01 19.86 2.77
C SER A 203 -12.33 19.17 4.09
N ASN A 204 -13.30 18.27 4.13
CA ASN A 204 -13.62 17.54 5.36
C ASN A 204 -12.56 16.48 5.69
N ARG A 205 -12.19 16.39 6.97
CA ARG A 205 -11.37 15.31 7.51
C ARG A 205 -12.26 14.32 8.26
N TYR A 206 -11.88 13.05 8.16
CA TYR A 206 -12.59 11.93 8.75
C TYR A 206 -11.59 11.01 9.44
N LYS A 207 -12.07 10.24 10.41
CA LYS A 207 -11.36 9.11 11.00
C LYS A 207 -12.21 7.86 10.87
N PHE A 208 -11.58 6.68 10.91
CA PHE A 208 -12.33 5.44 11.07
C PHE A 208 -13.02 5.43 12.44
N SER A 209 -14.26 4.96 12.50
CA SER A 209 -15.02 4.97 13.74
C SER A 209 -14.49 3.94 14.75
N GLU A 210 -14.78 4.16 16.03
CA GLU A 210 -14.43 3.22 17.09
C GLU A 210 -15.07 1.84 16.88
N LYS A 211 -16.24 1.77 16.24
CA LYS A 211 -16.91 0.52 15.86
C LYS A 211 -16.01 -0.42 15.06
N ILE A 212 -15.23 0.13 14.13
CA ILE A 212 -14.23 -0.62 13.35
C ILE A 212 -13.00 -0.96 14.20
N ILE A 213 -12.56 -0.02 15.03
CA ILE A 213 -11.33 -0.16 15.83
C ILE A 213 -11.49 -1.22 16.93
N ILE A 214 -12.68 -1.28 17.54
CA ILE A 214 -13.04 -2.20 18.63
C ILE A 214 -13.40 -3.59 18.09
N GLY A 215 -13.84 -3.69 16.82
CA GLY A 215 -14.25 -4.97 16.23
C GLY A 215 -15.74 -5.29 16.42
N ASN A 216 -16.56 -4.32 16.86
CA ASN A 216 -17.96 -4.54 17.20
C ASN A 216 -18.87 -4.29 15.99
N TYR A 217 -18.86 -5.22 15.02
CA TYR A 217 -19.66 -5.14 13.81
C TYR A 217 -20.16 -6.53 13.38
N PRO A 218 -21.29 -6.62 12.65
CA PRO A 218 -21.75 -7.89 12.12
C PRO A 218 -20.72 -8.45 11.13
N ILE A 219 -20.15 -9.60 11.50
CA ILE A 219 -19.22 -10.37 10.67
C ILE A 219 -20.03 -11.43 9.95
N ASN A 220 -19.79 -11.61 8.65
CA ASN A 220 -20.34 -12.76 7.93
C ASN A 220 -19.25 -13.82 7.77
N PRO A 221 -19.28 -14.92 8.57
CA PRO A 221 -18.24 -15.94 8.53
C PRO A 221 -18.19 -16.70 7.19
N LEU A 222 -19.26 -16.66 6.40
CA LEU A 222 -19.28 -17.22 5.05
C LEU A 222 -18.50 -16.36 4.05
N LEU A 223 -18.16 -15.09 4.36
CA LEU A 223 -17.26 -14.27 3.54
C LEU A 223 -15.78 -14.56 3.85
N ILE A 224 -15.48 -15.20 4.99
CA ILE A 224 -14.12 -15.61 5.37
C ILE A 224 -13.67 -16.83 4.54
N ASN A 225 -14.61 -17.67 4.10
CA ASN A 225 -14.38 -18.87 3.28
C ASN A 225 -15.22 -18.91 1.98
N GLY A 226 -15.88 -17.80 1.62
CA GLY A 226 -16.82 -17.73 0.51
C GLY A 226 -16.16 -17.28 -0.78
N GLY A 227 -15.38 -18.16 -1.41
CA GLY A 227 -15.22 -18.24 -2.86
C GLY A 227 -14.73 -16.99 -3.62
N VAL A 228 -14.22 -15.96 -2.95
CA VAL A 228 -13.34 -14.96 -3.55
C VAL A 228 -12.06 -15.04 -2.76
N ASP A 229 -11.23 -15.98 -3.18
CA ASP A 229 -9.91 -16.25 -2.65
C ASP A 229 -9.06 -14.98 -2.75
N THR A 230 -8.92 -14.25 -1.64
CA THR A 230 -8.02 -13.07 -1.60
C THR A 230 -6.55 -13.46 -1.45
N ASP A 231 -6.24 -14.76 -1.41
CA ASP A 231 -4.88 -15.29 -1.58
C ASP A 231 -4.49 -15.47 -3.06
N THR A 232 -5.35 -15.08 -4.02
CA THR A 232 -4.89 -14.72 -5.36
C THR A 232 -4.29 -13.32 -5.35
N VAL A 233 -3.08 -13.23 -4.80
CA VAL A 233 -2.09 -12.28 -5.30
C VAL A 233 -1.98 -12.54 -6.81
N GLU A 234 -2.18 -11.48 -7.60
CA GLU A 234 -2.05 -11.44 -9.07
C GLU A 234 -3.20 -12.01 -9.91
N ILE A 235 -4.37 -11.35 -9.87
CA ILE A 235 -4.84 -10.76 -11.13
C ILE A 235 -4.97 -9.27 -10.91
N VAL A 236 -3.84 -8.58 -11.01
CA VAL A 236 -3.78 -7.17 -11.32
C VAL A 236 -4.34 -7.01 -12.73
N HIS A 237 -5.66 -7.06 -12.90
CA HIS A 237 -6.29 -6.18 -13.87
C HIS A 237 -6.23 -4.80 -13.21
N GLY A 238 -5.02 -4.23 -13.17
CA GLY A 238 -4.78 -2.88 -12.69
C GLY A 238 -5.74 -1.95 -13.41
N LEU A 239 -6.22 -0.91 -12.75
CA LEU A 239 -6.96 0.14 -13.46
C LEU A 239 -6.16 0.57 -14.71
N PRO A 240 -6.83 0.94 -15.81
CA PRO A 240 -6.14 1.29 -17.04
C PRO A 240 -5.03 2.29 -16.73
N SER A 241 -3.83 2.02 -17.21
CA SER A 241 -2.65 2.79 -16.82
C SER A 241 -2.43 3.97 -17.78
N ARG A 242 -2.76 3.77 -19.06
CA ARG A 242 -2.63 4.79 -20.09
C ARG A 242 -3.77 5.80 -19.98
N PRO A 243 -3.50 7.11 -20.11
CA PRO A 243 -4.54 8.14 -20.02
C PRO A 243 -5.73 7.92 -20.96
N ILE A 244 -5.47 7.44 -22.18
CA ILE A 244 -6.52 7.20 -23.18
C ILE A 244 -7.43 6.02 -22.83
N GLU A 245 -6.86 4.94 -22.29
CA GLU A 245 -7.63 3.82 -21.76
C GLU A 245 -8.47 4.28 -20.56
N GLN A 246 -7.88 5.12 -19.68
CA GLN A 246 -8.62 5.69 -18.55
C GLN A 246 -9.83 6.50 -19.02
N ASP A 247 -9.71 7.31 -20.08
CA ASP A 247 -10.82 8.11 -20.62
C ASP A 247 -12.02 7.23 -21.02
N ILE A 248 -11.74 6.15 -21.76
CA ILE A 248 -12.76 5.24 -22.28
C ILE A 248 -13.34 4.38 -21.16
N PHE A 249 -12.48 3.72 -20.37
CA PHE A 249 -12.93 2.77 -19.35
C PHE A 249 -13.42 3.45 -18.07
N LEU A 250 -13.12 4.73 -17.82
CA LEU A 250 -13.87 5.52 -16.85
C LEU A 250 -15.33 5.58 -17.24
N LYS A 251 -15.65 5.81 -18.52
CA LYS A 251 -17.02 5.89 -19.04
C LYS A 251 -17.73 4.54 -19.07
N LEU A 252 -17.04 3.49 -19.52
CA LEU A 252 -17.59 2.14 -19.64
C LEU A 252 -17.64 1.38 -18.31
N GLY A 253 -16.78 1.75 -17.36
CA GLY A 253 -16.70 1.18 -16.02
C GLY A 253 -15.68 0.04 -15.91
N LYS A 254 -15.37 -0.29 -14.64
CA LYS A 254 -14.34 -1.28 -14.29
C LYS A 254 -14.59 -2.67 -14.87
N VAL A 255 -15.84 -3.12 -14.94
CA VAL A 255 -16.19 -4.44 -15.47
C VAL A 255 -15.80 -4.56 -16.94
N ALA A 256 -16.05 -3.52 -17.74
CA ALA A 256 -15.66 -3.49 -19.15
C ALA A 256 -14.14 -3.61 -19.33
N TRP A 257 -13.36 -2.91 -18.51
CA TRP A 257 -11.90 -3.03 -18.54
C TRP A 257 -11.40 -4.45 -18.23
N VAL A 258 -11.92 -5.05 -17.17
CA VAL A 258 -11.55 -6.41 -16.75
C VAL A 258 -11.90 -7.43 -17.85
N VAL A 259 -13.09 -7.31 -18.43
CA VAL A 259 -13.55 -8.18 -19.52
C VAL A 259 -12.70 -7.98 -20.78
N TYR A 260 -12.40 -6.73 -21.15
CA TYR A 260 -11.55 -6.42 -22.31
C TYR A 260 -10.15 -7.02 -22.15
N GLN A 261 -9.49 -6.81 -21.01
CA GLN A 261 -8.16 -7.37 -20.72
C GLN A 261 -8.12 -8.89 -20.77
N TYR A 262 -9.18 -9.55 -20.30
CA TYR A 262 -9.31 -11.00 -20.39
C TYR A 262 -9.46 -11.45 -21.85
N LEU A 263 -10.32 -10.80 -22.63
CA LEU A 263 -10.62 -11.17 -24.02
C LEU A 263 -9.51 -10.83 -25.02
N LEU A 264 -8.57 -9.95 -24.68
CA LEU A 264 -7.34 -9.73 -25.47
C LEU A 264 -6.50 -11.01 -25.59
N ASN A 265 -6.49 -11.85 -24.55
CA ASN A 265 -5.65 -13.04 -24.49
C ASN A 265 -6.44 -14.35 -24.64
N LYS A 266 -7.72 -14.33 -24.29
CA LYS A 266 -8.58 -15.53 -24.25
C LYS A 266 -9.93 -15.24 -24.90
N PRO A 267 -10.11 -15.60 -26.17
CA PRO A 267 -11.42 -15.54 -26.82
C PRO A 267 -12.39 -16.48 -26.12
N GLU A 268 -13.64 -16.05 -25.93
CA GLU A 268 -14.65 -16.86 -25.24
C GLU A 268 -16.00 -16.76 -25.92
N SER A 269 -16.76 -17.86 -25.92
CA SER A 269 -18.05 -17.95 -26.60
C SER A 269 -19.24 -17.51 -25.74
N SER A 270 -19.10 -17.55 -24.41
CA SER A 270 -20.22 -17.34 -23.50
C SER A 270 -19.96 -16.23 -22.48
N PRO A 271 -20.90 -15.26 -22.34
CA PRO A 271 -20.87 -14.28 -21.25
C PRO A 271 -20.81 -14.93 -19.86
N SER A 272 -21.42 -16.12 -19.70
CA SER A 272 -21.38 -16.86 -18.43
C SER A 272 -20.00 -17.39 -18.07
N ARG A 273 -19.21 -17.83 -19.07
CA ARG A 273 -17.84 -18.29 -18.89
C ARG A 273 -16.91 -17.14 -18.58
N ILE A 274 -17.05 -16.03 -19.31
CA ILE A 274 -16.33 -14.77 -19.05
C ILE A 274 -16.61 -14.28 -17.62
N ALA A 275 -17.86 -14.29 -17.19
CA ALA A 275 -18.25 -13.89 -15.84
C ALA A 275 -17.59 -14.76 -14.75
N LYS A 276 -17.56 -16.08 -14.95
CA LYS A 276 -16.85 -17.00 -14.05
C LYS A 276 -15.34 -16.74 -14.04
N ALA A 277 -14.73 -16.59 -15.21
CA ALA A 277 -13.29 -16.40 -15.35
C ALA A 277 -12.81 -15.04 -14.80
N THR A 278 -13.63 -14.00 -14.92
CA THR A 278 -13.32 -12.64 -14.45
C THR A 278 -13.87 -12.34 -13.05
N HIS A 279 -14.54 -13.31 -12.41
CA HIS A 279 -15.24 -13.16 -11.14
C HIS A 279 -16.19 -11.95 -11.10
N GLN A 280 -16.90 -11.70 -12.21
CA GLN A 280 -17.87 -10.62 -12.34
C GLN A 280 -19.30 -11.17 -12.42
N ALA A 281 -20.29 -10.33 -12.12
CA ALA A 281 -21.69 -10.70 -12.31
C ALA A 281 -22.03 -10.85 -13.80
N GLN A 282 -22.71 -11.92 -14.17
CA GLN A 282 -23.05 -12.22 -15.58
C GLN A 282 -23.83 -11.09 -16.25
N SER A 283 -24.79 -10.47 -15.56
CA SER A 283 -25.56 -9.33 -16.08
C SER A 283 -24.66 -8.13 -16.41
N SER A 284 -23.70 -7.84 -15.54
CA SER A 284 -22.72 -6.76 -15.75
C SER A 284 -21.77 -7.07 -16.92
N VAL A 285 -21.38 -8.34 -17.08
CA VAL A 285 -20.54 -8.78 -18.20
C VAL A 285 -21.31 -8.65 -19.53
N SER A 286 -22.55 -9.12 -19.60
CA SER A 286 -23.38 -8.99 -20.81
C SER A 286 -23.55 -7.53 -21.23
N GLU A 287 -23.83 -6.64 -20.28
CA GLU A 287 -23.96 -5.20 -20.53
C GLU A 287 -22.64 -4.58 -20.98
N ALA A 288 -21.52 -5.02 -20.41
CA ALA A 288 -20.19 -4.56 -20.80
C ALA A 288 -19.81 -5.02 -22.21
N LEU A 289 -20.07 -6.28 -22.56
CA LEU A 289 -19.85 -6.83 -23.90
C LEU A 289 -20.62 -6.03 -24.95
N LYS A 290 -21.91 -5.78 -24.71
CA LYS A 290 -22.76 -4.99 -25.61
C LYS A 290 -22.15 -3.62 -25.89
N LYS A 291 -21.82 -2.87 -24.84
CA LYS A 291 -21.21 -1.54 -24.96
C LYS A 291 -19.88 -1.56 -25.69
N MET A 292 -19.05 -2.57 -25.43
CA MET A 292 -17.73 -2.68 -26.06
C MET A 292 -17.80 -3.09 -27.53
N LEU A 293 -18.79 -3.88 -27.93
CA LEU A 293 -19.06 -4.18 -29.35
C LEU A 293 -19.57 -2.96 -30.10
N GLU A 294 -20.52 -2.21 -29.51
CA GLU A 294 -21.08 -0.99 -30.12
C GLU A 294 -19.99 0.05 -30.43
N ILE A 295 -18.95 0.13 -29.59
CA ILE A 295 -17.85 1.08 -29.75
C ILE A 295 -16.63 0.51 -30.48
N GLY A 296 -16.65 -0.76 -30.88
CA GLY A 296 -15.55 -1.41 -31.61
C GLY A 296 -14.29 -1.70 -30.78
N LEU A 297 -14.43 -1.94 -29.47
CA LEU A 297 -13.32 -2.47 -28.65
C LEU A 297 -13.24 -4.01 -28.71
N LEU A 298 -14.35 -4.66 -29.05
CA LEU A 298 -14.45 -6.11 -29.21
C LEU A 298 -15.01 -6.40 -30.59
N THR A 299 -14.66 -7.58 -31.10
CA THR A 299 -15.26 -8.16 -32.30
C THR A 299 -15.88 -9.50 -31.95
N TYR A 300 -17.06 -9.77 -32.52
CA TYR A 300 -17.70 -11.08 -32.40
C TYR A 300 -17.49 -11.86 -33.70
N SER A 301 -16.67 -12.91 -33.65
CA SER A 301 -16.45 -13.80 -34.79
C SER A 301 -17.67 -14.70 -34.94
N GLN A 302 -18.51 -14.47 -35.95
CA GLN A 302 -19.67 -15.30 -36.22
C GLN A 302 -19.29 -16.73 -36.64
N ALA A 303 -18.12 -16.90 -37.27
CA ALA A 303 -17.63 -18.21 -37.72
C ALA A 303 -17.24 -19.11 -36.55
N GLU A 304 -16.62 -18.54 -35.51
CA GLU A 304 -16.14 -19.26 -34.34
C GLU A 304 -17.08 -19.15 -33.13
N GLY A 305 -18.06 -18.23 -33.19
CA GLY A 305 -19.01 -17.98 -32.12
C GLY A 305 -18.39 -17.37 -30.86
N VAL A 306 -17.27 -16.65 -30.99
CA VAL A 306 -16.48 -16.12 -29.85
C VAL A 306 -16.36 -14.59 -29.86
N TYR A 307 -16.29 -14.02 -28.67
CA TYR A 307 -15.89 -12.63 -28.43
C TYR A 307 -14.36 -12.54 -28.39
N LEU A 308 -13.81 -11.61 -29.16
CA LEU A 308 -12.39 -11.36 -29.30
C LEU A 308 -12.09 -9.92 -28.88
N GLY A 309 -11.08 -9.74 -28.03
CA GLY A 309 -10.52 -8.42 -27.75
C GLY A 309 -9.53 -8.03 -28.83
N GLU A 310 -9.64 -6.82 -29.37
CA GLU A 310 -8.71 -6.32 -30.38
C GLU A 310 -7.58 -5.52 -29.74
N HIS A 311 -6.33 -5.80 -30.16
CA HIS A 311 -5.19 -4.95 -29.86
C HIS A 311 -5.24 -3.70 -30.75
N LEU A 312 -5.81 -2.62 -30.23
CA LEU A 312 -5.97 -1.36 -30.96
C LEU A 312 -4.74 -0.45 -30.85
N SER A 313 -4.45 0.31 -31.91
CA SER A 313 -3.44 1.36 -31.88
C SER A 313 -3.90 2.54 -31.01
N ILE A 314 -2.95 3.42 -30.65
CA ILE A 314 -3.26 4.63 -29.89
C ILE A 314 -4.21 5.53 -30.69
N GLU A 315 -4.03 5.67 -32.01
CA GLU A 315 -4.91 6.51 -32.83
C GLU A 315 -6.35 5.98 -32.83
N THR A 316 -6.53 4.65 -32.88
CA THR A 316 -7.87 4.05 -32.81
C THR A 316 -8.51 4.26 -31.44
N PHE A 317 -7.74 4.17 -30.36
CA PHE A 317 -8.21 4.52 -29.02
C PHE A 317 -8.59 6.01 -28.93
N GLU A 318 -7.83 6.91 -29.54
CA GLU A 318 -8.14 8.34 -29.60
C GLU A 318 -9.44 8.61 -30.35
N ALA A 319 -9.64 8.00 -31.52
CA ALA A 319 -10.89 8.11 -32.28
C ALA A 319 -12.10 7.60 -31.49
N ILE A 320 -11.96 6.49 -30.75
CA ILE A 320 -13.02 5.96 -29.88
C ILE A 320 -13.30 6.93 -28.72
N ALA A 321 -12.27 7.46 -28.07
CA ALA A 321 -12.40 8.40 -26.96
C ALA A 321 -13.04 9.73 -27.42
N GLU A 322 -12.71 10.20 -28.61
CA GLU A 322 -13.30 11.39 -29.24
C GLU A 322 -14.78 11.17 -29.54
N ARG A 323 -15.14 10.04 -30.17
CA ARG A 323 -16.54 9.67 -30.44
C ARG A 323 -17.37 9.55 -29.16
N LEU A 324 -16.75 9.09 -28.06
CA LEU A 324 -17.37 9.02 -26.74
C LEU A 324 -17.39 10.37 -26.00
N GLY A 325 -16.74 11.40 -26.55
CA GLY A 325 -16.60 12.72 -25.94
C GLY A 325 -15.84 12.70 -24.62
N VAL A 326 -14.86 11.80 -24.47
CA VAL A 326 -14.08 11.61 -23.23
C VAL A 326 -12.58 11.86 -23.39
N LEU A 327 -12.10 12.10 -24.62
CA LEU A 327 -10.71 12.38 -24.91
C LEU A 327 -10.13 13.49 -24.00
N GLY A 328 -9.03 13.19 -23.32
CA GLY A 328 -8.28 14.12 -22.48
C GLY A 328 -8.89 14.42 -21.11
N LYS A 329 -10.07 13.87 -20.78
CA LYS A 329 -10.75 14.18 -19.50
C LYS A 329 -9.99 13.65 -18.29
N SER A 330 -9.37 12.48 -18.39
CA SER A 330 -8.51 11.89 -17.36
C SER A 330 -7.25 12.71 -17.15
N TYR A 331 -6.65 13.20 -18.24
CA TYR A 331 -5.47 14.08 -18.15
C TYR A 331 -5.82 15.39 -17.43
N GLN A 332 -6.88 16.09 -17.87
CA GLN A 332 -7.37 17.31 -17.22
C GLN A 332 -7.71 17.07 -15.74
N ARG A 333 -8.30 15.92 -15.41
CA ARG A 333 -8.59 15.53 -14.03
C ARG A 333 -7.30 15.39 -13.21
N LYS A 334 -6.28 14.70 -13.72
CA LYS A 334 -4.98 14.53 -13.05
C LYS A 334 -4.28 15.87 -12.83
N VAL A 335 -4.27 16.75 -13.84
CA VAL A 335 -3.69 18.09 -13.74
C VAL A 335 -4.39 18.90 -12.64
N SER A 336 -5.73 18.91 -12.62
CA SER A 336 -6.50 19.59 -11.56
C SER A 336 -6.18 19.06 -10.17
N ILE A 337 -5.99 17.74 -10.02
CA ILE A 337 -5.68 17.12 -8.73
C ILE A 337 -4.26 17.49 -8.28
N ASN A 338 -3.28 17.46 -9.18
CA ASN A 338 -1.91 17.84 -8.86
C ASN A 338 -1.81 19.30 -8.45
N LEU A 339 -2.51 20.20 -9.16
CA LEU A 339 -2.59 21.60 -8.80
C LEU A 339 -3.24 21.81 -7.41
N ASP A 340 -4.35 21.12 -7.14
CA ASP A 340 -5.01 21.14 -5.82
C ASP A 340 -4.06 20.63 -4.70
N ARG A 341 -3.22 19.62 -4.99
CA ARG A 341 -2.21 19.09 -4.06
C ARG A 341 -1.09 20.09 -3.81
N GLU A 342 -0.52 20.69 -4.84
CA GLU A 342 0.55 21.69 -4.72
C GLU A 342 0.10 22.91 -3.92
N ILE A 343 -1.11 23.42 -4.20
CA ILE A 343 -1.69 24.53 -3.44
C ILE A 343 -1.77 24.17 -1.95
N ASN A 344 -2.16 22.94 -1.63
CA ASN A 344 -2.29 22.50 -0.25
C ASN A 344 -0.93 22.35 0.45
N VAL A 345 0.05 21.72 -0.20
CA VAL A 345 1.41 21.61 0.32
C VAL A 345 2.02 22.98 0.59
N ASN A 346 1.85 23.92 -0.35
CA ASN A 346 2.32 25.29 -0.19
C ASN A 346 1.64 26.01 0.99
N ARG A 347 0.34 25.78 1.21
CA ARG A 347 -0.36 26.31 2.41
C ARG A 347 0.20 25.72 3.70
N GLN A 348 0.44 24.42 3.76
CA GLN A 348 1.02 23.76 4.94
C GLN A 348 2.44 24.28 5.23
N ILE A 349 3.29 24.43 4.20
CA ILE A 349 4.63 25.00 4.32
C ILE A 349 4.56 26.45 4.84
N ALA A 350 3.67 27.27 4.28
CA ALA A 350 3.51 28.67 4.69
C ALA A 350 3.10 28.78 6.17
N GLN A 351 2.23 27.88 6.64
CA GLN A 351 1.84 27.85 8.05
C GLN A 351 2.92 27.31 8.97
N ALA A 352 3.63 26.26 8.57
CA ALA A 352 4.79 25.79 9.30
C ALA A 352 5.81 26.93 9.47
N ARG A 353 6.10 27.68 8.41
CA ARG A 353 6.95 28.88 8.46
C ARG A 353 6.42 29.93 9.44
N LYS A 354 5.11 30.24 9.42
CA LYS A 354 4.50 31.17 10.39
C LYS A 354 4.61 30.67 11.84
N LYS A 355 4.36 29.38 12.08
CA LYS A 355 4.48 28.75 13.41
C LYS A 355 5.93 28.76 13.90
N PHE A 356 6.89 28.44 13.06
CA PHE A 356 8.32 28.52 13.38
C PHE A 356 8.75 29.97 13.65
N ALA A 357 8.28 30.94 12.86
CA ALA A 357 8.57 32.35 13.10
C ALA A 357 7.98 32.85 14.42
N TYR A 358 6.76 32.42 14.78
CA TYR A 358 6.14 32.72 16.06
C TYR A 358 6.90 32.08 17.23
N LEU A 359 7.30 30.80 17.12
CA LEU A 359 8.09 30.11 18.14
C LEU A 359 9.46 30.76 18.35
N ARG A 360 10.10 31.22 17.27
CA ARG A 360 11.38 31.95 17.33
C ARG A 360 11.26 33.33 17.98
N LYS A 361 10.11 34.00 17.84
CA LYS A 361 9.81 35.28 18.51
C LYS A 361 9.43 35.11 19.98
N THR A 362 8.78 34.00 20.34
CA THR A 362 8.27 33.75 21.70
C THR A 362 9.22 32.95 22.60
N LYS A 363 10.24 32.31 22.03
CA LYS A 363 11.39 31.74 22.78
C LYS A 363 12.71 32.25 22.18
N PRO A 364 13.13 33.48 22.50
CA PRO A 364 14.32 34.06 21.89
C PRO A 364 15.62 33.40 22.37
N ASN A 365 15.66 32.86 23.60
CA ASN A 365 16.80 32.16 24.18
C ASN A 365 16.34 31.22 25.32
N GLY A 366 16.81 29.97 25.35
CA GLY A 366 16.69 29.08 26.52
C GLY A 366 16.12 27.70 26.23
N ALA A 367 17.01 26.76 25.89
CA ALA A 367 17.00 25.31 26.20
C ALA A 367 17.72 24.52 25.10
N ILE A 368 19.02 24.78 24.94
CA ILE A 368 19.96 23.70 24.66
C ILE A 368 20.32 23.14 26.04
N MET A 369 19.53 22.16 26.50
CA MET A 369 19.89 21.22 27.56
C MET A 369 19.74 19.87 26.83
N GLY A 370 20.78 19.12 26.48
CA GLY A 370 21.92 18.81 27.32
C GLY A 370 21.51 17.78 28.37
N VAL A 371 20.97 16.62 27.94
CA VAL A 371 21.24 15.24 28.45
C VAL A 371 20.87 14.25 27.34
#